data_AF-A0AAE9EXJ6-F1
#
_entry.id   AF-A0AAE9EXJ6-F1
#
_cell.length_a   1.000
_cell.length_b   1.000
_cell.length_c   1.000
_cell.angle_alpha   90.00
_cell.angle_beta   90.00
_cell.angle_gamma   90.00
#
_symmetry.space_group_name_H-M   'P 1'
#
loop_
_entity.id
_entity.type
_entity.pdbx_description
1 polymer ?
#
loop_
_entity_poly.entity_id
_entity_poly.type
_entity_poly.pdbx_seq_one_letter_code
_entity_poly.pdbx_strand_id
1 'polypeptide(L)'
;MMAQLCFEYAENRFSGTEIAGICERFQEVLADDIHKYYTRGSWKDKNYAGRLAQILKINREIQRTIRQLRDKTHVARTLDILTVDFSHPEMFIDSGCK
;
A
#
# COMPACT_ATOMS: atom_id res chain seq x y z
N MET A 1 3.82 8.13 1.91
CA MET A 1 2.77 7.16 2.31
C MET A 1 2.46 6.09 1.26
N MET A 2 2.72 6.28 -0.05
CA MET A 2 2.64 5.16 -1.01
C MET A 2 3.63 4.04 -0.68
N ALA A 3 4.85 4.39 -0.22
CA ALA A 3 5.82 3.41 0.26
C ALA A 3 5.28 2.55 1.42
N GLN A 4 4.48 3.13 2.32
CA GLN A 4 3.84 2.37 3.41
C GLN A 4 2.89 1.30 2.85
N LEU A 5 2.09 1.62 1.83
CA LEU A 5 1.21 0.65 1.16
C LEU A 5 2.02 -0.52 0.56
N CYS A 6 3.15 -0.20 -0.09
CA CYS A 6 4.03 -1.22 -0.68
C CYS A 6 4.68 -2.12 0.38
N PHE A 7 5.18 -1.53 1.48
CA PHE A 7 5.78 -2.29 2.57
C PHE A 7 4.75 -3.13 3.33
N GLU A 8 3.55 -2.60 3.55
CA GLU A 8 2.45 -3.34 4.19
C GLU A 8 2.02 -4.53 3.31
N TYR A 9 1.98 -4.36 1.99
CA TYR A 9 1.73 -5.47 1.08
C TYR A 9 2.84 -6.53 1.11
N ALA A 10 4.10 -6.08 1.02
CA ALA A 10 5.26 -6.98 1.04
C ALA A 10 5.37 -7.74 2.38
N GLU A 11 5.17 -7.06 3.50
CA GLU A 11 5.15 -7.64 4.84
C GLU A 11 4.09 -8.75 4.95
N ASN A 12 2.84 -8.46 4.56
CA ASN A 12 1.77 -9.46 4.55
C ASN A 12 2.12 -10.66 3.66
N ARG A 13 2.74 -10.42 2.50
CA ARG A 13 3.08 -11.46 1.52
C ARG A 13 4.23 -12.37 1.96
N PHE A 14 5.20 -11.80 2.69
CA PHE A 14 6.41 -12.47 3.16
C PHE A 14 6.39 -12.70 4.68
N SER A 15 5.19 -12.74 5.27
CA SER A 15 4.95 -13.02 6.69
C SER A 15 5.79 -14.20 7.19
N GLY A 16 6.48 -14.01 8.31
CA GLY A 16 7.32 -15.05 8.93
C GLY A 16 8.72 -15.21 8.34
N THR A 17 9.10 -14.38 7.36
CA THR A 17 10.48 -14.30 6.84
C THR A 17 11.18 -13.02 7.33
N GLU A 18 12.50 -12.95 7.15
CA GLU A 18 13.31 -11.77 7.46
C GLU A 18 12.83 -10.51 6.71
N ILE A 19 12.24 -10.68 5.52
CA ILE A 19 11.72 -9.59 4.70
C ILE A 19 10.59 -8.84 5.44
N ALA A 20 9.77 -9.55 6.22
CA ALA A 20 8.69 -8.92 6.99
C ALA A 20 9.27 -7.96 8.05
N GLY A 21 10.30 -8.38 8.79
CA GLY A 21 10.96 -7.52 9.78
C GLY A 21 11.69 -6.33 9.16
N ILE A 22 12.24 -6.50 7.94
CA ILE A 22 12.81 -5.37 7.18
C ILE A 22 11.71 -4.37 6.77
N CYS A 23 10.57 -4.87 6.30
CA CYS A 23 9.42 -4.03 5.93
C CYS A 23 8.87 -3.26 7.14
N GLU A 24 8.72 -3.92 8.29
CA GLU A 24 8.30 -3.30 9.54
C GLU A 24 9.25 -2.15 9.94
N ARG A 25 10.55 -2.39 9.91
CA ARG A 25 11.56 -1.36 10.21
C ARG A 25 11.50 -0.18 9.24
N PHE A 26 11.25 -0.44 7.94
CA PHE A 26 11.05 0.65 6.99
C PHE A 26 9.78 1.45 7.26
N GLN A 27 8.68 0.80 7.69
CA GLN A 27 7.46 1.49 8.09
C GLN A 27 7.69 2.38 9.32
N GLU A 28 8.47 1.92 10.31
CA GLU A 28 8.85 2.72 11.48
C GLU A 28 9.63 3.98 11.07
N VAL A 29 10.66 3.84 10.24
CA VAL A 29 11.45 4.97 9.75
C VAL A 29 10.58 5.98 9.00
N LEU A 30 9.67 5.49 8.15
CA LEU A 30 8.70 6.33 7.44
C LEU A 30 7.76 7.08 8.39
N ALA A 31 7.26 6.42 9.43
CA ALA A 31 6.37 7.03 10.41
C ALA A 31 7.10 8.14 11.18
N ASP A 32 8.35 7.88 11.59
CA ASP A 32 9.23 8.82 12.28
C ASP A 32 9.55 10.04 11.42
N ASP A 33 9.90 9.84 10.15
CA ASP A 33 10.24 10.93 9.24
C ASP A 33 9.03 11.82 8.95
N ILE A 34 7.84 11.22 8.78
CA ILE A 34 6.59 11.97 8.65
C ILE A 34 6.31 12.75 9.92
N HIS A 35 6.42 12.11 11.09
CA HIS A 35 6.20 12.79 12.36
C HIS A 35 7.15 13.98 12.52
N LYS A 36 8.45 13.80 12.26
CA LYS A 36 9.45 14.87 12.29
C LYS A 36 9.13 15.97 11.30
N TYR A 37 8.73 15.64 10.07
CA TYR A 37 8.38 16.62 9.04
C TYR A 37 7.24 17.55 9.50
N TYR A 38 6.19 17.01 10.12
CA TYR A 38 5.04 17.82 10.56
C TYR A 38 5.21 18.48 11.93
N THR A 39 6.19 18.05 12.74
CA THR A 39 6.39 18.57 14.11
C THR A 39 7.61 19.47 14.28
N ARG A 40 8.57 19.47 13.35
CA ARG A 40 9.81 20.26 13.44
C ARG A 40 9.61 21.67 12.87
N GLY A 41 9.79 22.72 13.70
CA GLY A 41 9.83 24.13 13.27
C GLY A 41 8.52 24.92 13.40
N SER A 42 8.55 26.21 13.03
CA SER A 42 7.51 27.24 13.19
C SER A 42 6.15 26.93 12.53
N TRP A 43 6.07 25.86 11.75
CA TRP A 43 4.89 25.33 11.08
C TRP A 43 4.33 24.15 11.88
N LYS A 44 3.99 24.36 13.16
CA LYS A 44 3.18 23.40 13.92
C LYS A 44 1.82 23.29 13.24
N ASP A 45 1.72 22.36 12.29
CA ASP A 45 0.50 22.13 11.55
C ASP A 45 -0.54 21.61 12.53
N LYS A 46 -1.45 22.49 12.95
CA LYS A 46 -2.47 22.20 13.97
C LYS A 46 -3.38 21.04 13.54
N ASN A 47 -3.39 20.68 12.26
CA ASN A 47 -4.19 19.61 11.69
C ASN A 47 -3.38 18.42 11.15
N TYR A 48 -2.14 18.22 11.61
CA TYR A 48 -1.33 17.06 11.23
C TYR A 48 -2.09 15.72 11.39
N ALA A 49 -2.73 15.52 12.55
CA ALA A 49 -3.48 14.29 12.83
C ALA A 49 -4.62 14.06 11.81
N GLY A 50 -5.33 15.12 11.43
CA GLY A 50 -6.38 15.05 10.41
C GLY A 50 -5.84 14.70 9.03
N ARG A 51 -4.71 15.32 8.63
CA ARG A 51 -4.04 14.99 7.36
C ARG A 51 -3.58 13.53 7.34
N LEU A 52 -2.93 13.07 8.41
CA LEU A 52 -2.50 11.68 8.53
C LEU A 52 -3.67 10.70 8.43
N ALA A 53 -4.79 10.99 9.11
CA ALA A 53 -5.99 10.16 9.06
C ALA A 53 -6.56 10.06 7.63
N GLN A 54 -6.57 11.15 6.87
CA GLN A 54 -7.03 11.13 5.48
C GLN A 54 -6.14 10.27 4.59
N ILE A 55 -4.81 10.38 4.72
CA ILE A 55 -3.91 9.59 3.88
C ILE A 55 -4.00 8.10 4.26
N LEU A 56 -4.13 7.76 5.54
CA LEU A 56 -4.38 6.37 5.97
C LEU A 56 -5.70 5.83 5.45
N LYS A 57 -6.75 6.68 5.40
CA LYS A 57 -8.03 6.32 4.80
C LYS A 57 -7.86 5.99 3.31
N ILE A 58 -7.11 6.79 2.55
CA ILE A 58 -6.83 6.52 1.13
C ILE A 58 -6.16 5.15 0.95
N ASN A 59 -5.13 4.84 1.75
CA ASN A 59 -4.46 3.53 1.68
C ASN A 59 -5.45 2.36 1.89
N ARG A 60 -6.35 2.49 2.88
CA ARG A 60 -7.39 1.48 3.14
C ARG A 60 -8.39 1.34 2.00
N GLU A 61 -8.80 2.45 1.38
CA GLU A 61 -9.70 2.42 0.22
C GLU A 61 -9.03 1.71 -0.96
N ILE A 62 -7.76 2.01 -1.26
CA ILE A 62 -7.00 1.33 -2.32
C ILE A 62 -6.98 -0.18 -2.09
N GLN A 63 -6.61 -0.63 -0.89
CA GLN A 63 -6.62 -2.07 -0.56
C GLN A 63 -8.00 -2.70 -0.71
N ARG A 64 -9.06 -2.01 -0.29
CA ARG A 64 -10.43 -2.50 -0.43
C ARG A 64 -10.82 -2.65 -1.89
N THR A 65 -10.53 -1.65 -2.72
CA THR A 65 -10.81 -1.69 -4.16
C THR A 65 -10.07 -2.83 -4.83
N ILE A 66 -8.80 -3.06 -4.50
CA ILE A 66 -8.01 -4.21 -5.00
C ILE A 66 -8.71 -5.53 -4.66
N ARG A 67 -9.15 -5.72 -3.40
CA ARG A 67 -9.87 -6.93 -2.98
C ARG A 67 -11.19 -7.12 -3.71
N GLN A 68 -11.95 -6.05 -3.93
CA GLN A 68 -13.25 -6.10 -4.63
C GLN A 68 -13.12 -6.37 -6.13
N LEU A 69 -12.08 -5.83 -6.77
CA LEU A 69 -11.83 -6.03 -8.18
C LEU A 69 -11.21 -7.40 -8.49
N ARG A 70 -10.72 -8.10 -7.47
CA ARG A 70 -9.99 -9.36 -7.62
C ARG A 70 -10.72 -10.39 -8.47
N ASP A 71 -11.96 -10.70 -8.10
CA ASP A 71 -12.73 -11.75 -8.75
C ASP A 71 -13.14 -11.34 -10.17
N LYS A 72 -13.47 -10.06 -10.38
CA LYS A 72 -13.81 -9.51 -11.69
C LYS A 72 -12.62 -9.53 -12.64
N THR A 73 -11.44 -9.18 -12.13
CA THR A 73 -10.19 -9.15 -12.90
C THR A 73 -9.77 -10.55 -13.31
N HIS A 74 -9.96 -11.52 -12.42
CA HIS A 74 -9.72 -12.93 -12.71
C HIS A 74 -10.60 -13.43 -13.87
N VAL A 75 -11.92 -13.17 -13.82
CA VAL A 75 -12.85 -13.56 -14.91
C VAL A 75 -12.55 -12.83 -16.23
N ALA A 76 -12.25 -11.54 -16.15
CA ALA A 76 -11.97 -10.76 -17.36
C ALA A 76 -10.69 -11.24 -18.08
N ARG A 77 -9.69 -11.74 -17.35
CA ARG A 77 -8.50 -12.36 -17.94
C ARG A 77 -8.74 -13.76 -18.48
N THR A 78 -9.47 -14.63 -17.78
CA THR A 78 -9.74 -15.99 -18.27
C THR A 78 -10.53 -16.01 -19.57
N LEU A 79 -11.33 -14.97 -19.81
CA LEU A 79 -12.08 -14.76 -21.03
C LEU A 79 -11.35 -13.90 -22.07
N ASP A 80 -10.09 -13.53 -21.81
CA ASP A 80 -9.24 -12.68 -22.67
C ASP A 80 -9.91 -11.34 -23.06
N ILE A 81 -10.67 -10.74 -22.13
CA ILE A 81 -11.40 -9.49 -22.34
C ILE A 81 -10.48 -8.28 -22.17
N LEU A 82 -9.44 -8.41 -21.34
CA LEU A 82 -8.51 -7.32 -21.01
C LEU A 82 -7.31 -7.33 -21.96
N THR A 83 -7.12 -6.25 -22.71
CA THR A 83 -5.94 -6.01 -23.56
C THR A 83 -4.81 -5.29 -22.84
N VAL A 84 -4.87 -5.19 -21.50
CA VAL A 84 -3.90 -4.46 -20.68
C VAL A 84 -2.84 -5.39 -20.13
N ASP A 85 -1.59 -5.13 -20.53
CA ASP A 85 -0.40 -5.80 -20.02
C ASP A 85 0.28 -5.00 -18.92
N PHE A 86 0.75 -5.71 -17.88
CA PHE A 86 1.53 -5.11 -16.80
C PHE A 86 3.01 -5.40 -17.01
N SER A 87 3.85 -4.41 -16.70
CA SER A 87 5.31 -4.57 -16.71
C SER A 87 5.82 -5.55 -15.63
N HIS A 88 5.12 -5.62 -14.50
CA HIS A 88 5.45 -6.49 -13.36
C HIS A 88 4.17 -7.19 -12.87
N PRO A 89 3.65 -8.17 -13.62
CA PRO A 89 2.41 -8.88 -13.27
C PRO A 89 2.50 -9.61 -11.91
N GLU A 90 3.72 -9.97 -11.48
CA GLU A 90 3.99 -10.58 -10.20
C GLU A 90 3.61 -9.68 -9.00
N MET A 91 3.60 -8.36 -9.18
CA MET A 91 3.13 -7.43 -8.15
C MET A 91 1.61 -7.51 -7.92
N PHE A 92 0.86 -8.10 -8.86
CA PHE A 92 -0.60 -8.11 -8.90
C PHE A 92 -1.19 -9.51 -8.72
N ILE A 93 -0.39 -10.51 -8.37
CA ILE A 93 -0.85 -11.90 -8.15
C ILE A 93 -2.02 -11.95 -7.17
N ASP A 94 -1.94 -11.18 -6.07
CA ASP A 94 -2.96 -11.16 -5.02
C ASP A 94 -4.19 -10.31 -5.39
N SER A 95 -4.10 -9.55 -6.49
CA SER A 95 -5.21 -8.77 -7.06
C SER A 95 -6.02 -9.54 -8.12
N GLY A 96 -5.78 -10.85 -8.27
CA GLY A 96 -6.57 -11.71 -9.17
C GLY A 96 -6.08 -11.71 -10.61
N CYS A 97 -4.99 -11.00 -10.87
CA CYS A 97 -4.20 -11.12 -12.10
C CYS A 97 -3.32 -12.37 -11.98
N LYS A 98 -3.90 -13.55 -12.19
CA LYS A 98 -3.14 -14.75 -12.58
C LYS A 98 -3.42 -15.06 -14.03
#